data_AF-A0A9D4NSW5-F1
#
_entry.id   AF-A0A9D4NSW5-F1
#
_cell.length_a   1.000
_cell.length_b   1.000
_cell.length_c   1.000
_cell.angle_alpha   90.00
_cell.angle_beta   90.00
_cell.angle_gamma   90.00
#
_symmetry.space_group_name_H-M   'P 1'
#
loop_
_entity.id
_entity.type
_entity.pdbx_description
1 polymer ?
#
loop_
_entity_poly.entity_id
_entity_poly.type
_entity_poly.pdbx_seq_one_letter_code
_entity_poly.pdbx_strand_id
1 'polypeptide(L)'
;MSAFKQFKSPFYCVISNDECDFICHTIFIMATSDYFRGMLDQTEDEYEYGEIKNGIDYRRKIPRIYVKRFDSHSLESFIKFAYMLRLDHIDSIMMKKLLEFSSYINCIEMMNYLEMKSKEFNLH
;
A
#
# COMPACT_ATOMS: atom_id res chain seq x y z
N MET A 1 4.80 -32.77 -4.77
CA MET A 1 4.43 -31.71 -3.79
C MET A 1 5.60 -30.75 -3.65
N SER A 2 5.57 -29.60 -4.32
CA SER A 2 6.51 -28.47 -4.06
C SER A 2 5.73 -27.25 -3.57
N ALA A 3 4.77 -27.48 -2.67
CA ALA A 3 3.74 -26.50 -2.29
C ALA A 3 4.21 -25.44 -1.28
N PHE A 4 5.52 -25.30 -1.06
CA PHE A 4 6.06 -24.18 -0.30
C PHE A 4 7.19 -23.55 -1.11
N LYS A 5 6.84 -22.65 -2.04
CA LYS A 5 7.77 -21.59 -2.42
C LYS A 5 8.12 -20.88 -1.13
N GLN A 6 9.38 -20.99 -0.71
CA GLN A 6 9.92 -20.27 0.44
C GLN A 6 9.50 -18.81 0.29
N PHE A 7 8.75 -18.28 1.27
CA PHE A 7 8.29 -16.90 1.27
C PHE A 7 9.50 -15.97 1.24
N LYS A 8 9.91 -15.56 0.03
CA LYS A 8 10.95 -14.58 -0.23
C LYS A 8 10.30 -13.23 -0.49
N SER A 9 9.36 -12.83 0.37
CA SER A 9 8.89 -11.46 0.29
C SER A 9 10.02 -10.58 0.85
N PRO A 10 10.59 -9.67 0.05
CA PRO A 10 11.60 -8.75 0.52
C PRO A 10 11.01 -7.86 1.62
N PHE A 11 11.86 -7.33 2.49
CA PHE A 11 11.43 -6.47 3.60
C PHE A 11 10.66 -5.23 3.13
N TYR A 12 10.91 -4.78 1.90
CA TYR A 12 10.33 -3.58 1.29
C TYR A 12 9.72 -3.88 -0.08
N CYS A 13 8.67 -3.14 -0.42
CA CYS A 13 8.10 -3.02 -1.75
C CYS A 13 7.86 -1.56 -2.10
N VAL A 14 7.56 -1.28 -3.36
CA VAL A 14 7.15 0.03 -3.85
C VAL A 14 5.76 -0.05 -4.42
N ILE A 15 4.87 0.84 -3.97
CA ILE A 15 3.59 1.10 -4.63
C ILE A 15 3.72 2.42 -5.38
N SER A 16 3.44 2.42 -6.68
CA SER A 16 3.65 3.56 -7.55
C SER A 16 2.38 3.94 -8.30
N ASN A 17 2.24 5.23 -8.61
CA ASN A 17 1.31 5.73 -9.61
C ASN A 17 2.02 6.74 -10.54
N ASP A 18 1.25 7.54 -11.29
CA ASP A 18 1.81 8.55 -12.19
C ASP A 18 2.50 9.73 -11.48
N GLU A 19 2.28 9.88 -10.17
CA GLU A 19 2.70 11.06 -9.41
C GLU A 19 3.80 10.74 -8.40
N CYS A 20 3.78 9.57 -7.78
CA CYS A 20 4.57 9.24 -6.61
C CYS A 20 4.99 7.76 -6.58
N ASP A 21 6.16 7.52 -5.97
CA ASP A 21 6.64 6.21 -5.57
C ASP A 21 6.64 6.11 -4.03
N PHE A 22 5.92 5.14 -3.50
CA PHE A 22 5.81 4.90 -2.06
C PHE A 22 6.59 3.66 -1.63
N ILE A 23 7.75 3.87 -1.03
CA ILE A 23 8.55 2.79 -0.43
C ILE A 23 7.93 2.41 0.92
N CYS A 24 7.57 1.14 1.08
CA CYS A 24 6.88 0.63 2.27
C CYS A 24 7.30 -0.82 2.59
N HIS A 25 7.00 -1.29 3.81
CA HIS A 25 7.29 -2.65 4.21
C HIS A 25 6.21 -3.60 3.70
N THR A 26 6.62 -4.62 2.99
CA THR A 26 5.71 -5.51 2.27
C THR A 26 4.74 -6.23 3.20
N ILE A 27 5.18 -6.57 4.41
CA ILE A 27 4.34 -7.26 5.40
C ILE A 27 3.11 -6.45 5.83
N PHE A 28 3.24 -5.14 6.06
CA PHE A 28 2.10 -4.31 6.47
C PHE A 28 1.10 -4.16 5.34
N ILE A 29 1.59 -3.98 4.12
CA ILE A 29 0.74 -3.88 2.92
C ILE A 29 -0.04 -5.17 2.70
N MET A 30 0.66 -6.31 2.68
CA MET A 30 0.04 -7.63 2.46
C MET A 30 -0.92 -8.03 3.58
N ALA A 31 -0.63 -7.64 4.83
CA ALA A 31 -1.51 -7.92 5.96
C ALA A 31 -2.80 -7.09 5.91
N THR A 32 -2.73 -5.87 5.39
CA THR A 32 -3.83 -4.90 5.45
C THR A 32 -4.73 -4.92 4.20
N SER A 33 -4.27 -5.46 3.07
CA SER A 33 -5.04 -5.50 1.82
C SER A 33 -4.81 -6.78 1.03
N ASP A 34 -5.88 -7.53 0.80
CA ASP A 34 -5.85 -8.73 -0.05
C ASP A 34 -5.57 -8.38 -1.52
N TYR A 35 -6.06 -7.22 -1.99
CA TYR A 35 -5.78 -6.72 -3.33
C TYR A 35 -4.28 -6.55 -3.54
N PHE A 36 -3.62 -5.80 -2.64
CA PHE A 36 -2.18 -5.57 -2.76
C PHE A 36 -1.36 -6.81 -2.46
N ARG A 37 -1.81 -7.70 -1.57
CA ARG A 37 -1.21 -9.02 -1.40
C ARG A 37 -1.18 -9.78 -2.72
N GLY A 38 -2.31 -9.88 -3.41
CA GLY A 38 -2.41 -10.57 -4.70
C GLY A 38 -1.51 -9.96 -5.77
N MET A 39 -1.42 -8.63 -5.82
CA MET A 39 -0.51 -7.95 -6.75
C MET A 39 0.97 -8.20 -6.43
N LEU A 40 1.36 -8.13 -5.15
CA LEU A 40 2.75 -8.33 -4.72
C LEU A 40 3.21 -9.78 -4.89
N ASP A 41 2.32 -10.76 -4.69
CA ASP A 41 2.63 -12.18 -4.92
C ASP A 41 2.87 -12.50 -6.40
N GLN A 42 2.40 -11.64 -7.31
CA GLN A 42 2.44 -11.85 -8.75
C GLN A 42 3.37 -10.88 -9.49
N THR A 43 3.86 -9.82 -8.83
CA THR A 43 4.65 -8.82 -9.53
C THR A 43 6.05 -9.34 -9.86
N GLU A 44 6.44 -9.13 -11.12
CA GLU A 44 7.80 -9.35 -11.61
C GLU A 44 8.55 -8.01 -11.81
N ASP A 45 7.86 -6.88 -11.58
CA ASP A 45 8.46 -5.55 -11.69
C ASP A 45 9.32 -5.24 -10.47
N GLU A 46 10.47 -4.60 -10.72
CA GLU A 46 11.49 -4.30 -9.72
C GLU A 46 11.82 -2.81 -9.71
N TYR A 47 11.77 -2.20 -8.53
CA TYR A 47 12.31 -0.88 -8.26
C TYR A 47 13.76 -1.00 -7.80
N GLU A 48 14.66 -0.38 -8.56
CA GLU A 48 16.09 -0.35 -8.26
C GLU A 48 16.45 0.94 -7.51
N TYR A 49 17.09 0.80 -6.35
CA TYR A 49 17.55 1.94 -5.53
C TYR A 49 18.95 1.72 -4.99
N GLY A 50 19.67 2.81 -4.74
CA GLY A 50 21.07 2.81 -4.32
C GLY A 50 21.99 3.41 -5.38
N GLU A 51 23.30 3.24 -5.22
CA GLU A 51 24.30 3.84 -6.10
C GLU A 51 25.52 2.92 -6.30
N ILE A 52 26.27 3.16 -7.37
CA ILE A 52 27.57 2.55 -7.59
C ILE A 52 28.62 3.47 -6.96
N LYS A 53 29.37 2.95 -5.97
CA LYS A 53 30.42 3.70 -5.27
C LYS A 53 31.77 2.99 -5.43
N ASN A 54 32.76 3.70 -5.97
CA ASN A 54 34.12 3.18 -6.23
C ASN A 54 34.13 1.87 -7.05
N GLY A 55 33.21 1.74 -8.02
CA GLY A 55 33.07 0.53 -8.84
C GLY A 55 32.36 -0.65 -8.17
N ILE A 56 31.90 -0.49 -6.92
CA ILE A 56 31.10 -1.49 -6.20
C ILE A 56 29.62 -1.12 -6.34
N ASP A 57 28.82 -2.08 -6.81
CA ASP A 57 27.38 -1.93 -6.99
C ASP A 57 26.63 -2.20 -5.68
N TYR A 58 26.06 -1.15 -5.08
CA TYR A 58 25.22 -1.26 -3.88
C TYR A 58 23.72 -1.20 -4.21
N ARG A 59 23.35 -1.26 -5.50
CA ARG A 59 21.96 -1.18 -5.90
C ARG A 59 21.20 -2.41 -5.42
N ARG A 60 20.00 -2.16 -4.90
CA ARG A 60 19.07 -3.16 -4.42
C ARG A 60 17.82 -3.11 -5.27
N LYS A 61 17.23 -4.28 -5.47
CA LYS A 61 15.97 -4.42 -6.17
C LYS A 61 14.89 -4.84 -5.19
N ILE A 62 13.77 -4.15 -5.23
CA ILE A 62 12.58 -4.47 -4.44
C ILE A 62 11.35 -4.52 -5.35
N PRO A 63 10.36 -5.38 -5.08
CA PRO A 63 9.16 -5.53 -5.88
C PRO A 63 8.43 -4.21 -5.98
N ARG A 64 7.98 -3.90 -7.19
CA ARG A 64 7.16 -2.74 -7.48
C ARG A 64 5.79 -3.18 -7.94
N ILE A 65 4.77 -2.46 -7.52
CA ILE A 65 3.44 -2.52 -8.11
C ILE A 65 3.06 -1.13 -8.59
N TYR A 66 2.60 -1.03 -9.82
CA TYR A 66 2.16 0.23 -10.41
C TYR A 66 0.64 0.24 -10.59
N VAL A 67 -0.02 1.27 -10.04
CA VAL A 67 -1.48 1.38 -9.91
C VAL A 67 -1.97 2.75 -10.38
N LYS A 68 -2.13 2.89 -11.70
CA LYS A 68 -2.62 4.12 -12.35
C LYS A 68 -3.98 4.64 -11.85
N ARG A 69 -4.84 3.75 -11.37
CA ARG A 69 -6.23 4.07 -11.02
C ARG A 69 -6.40 4.82 -9.69
N PHE A 70 -5.35 4.90 -8.88
CA PHE A 70 -5.42 5.53 -7.55
C PHE A 70 -4.55 6.77 -7.50
N ASP A 71 -5.10 7.85 -6.98
CA ASP A 71 -4.35 9.06 -6.69
C ASP A 71 -3.40 8.87 -5.50
N SER A 72 -2.38 9.71 -5.44
CA SER A 72 -1.33 9.63 -4.41
C SER A 72 -1.86 9.78 -3.01
N HIS A 73 -2.90 10.59 -2.82
CA HIS A 73 -3.45 10.86 -1.50
C HIS A 73 -4.18 9.63 -0.92
N SER A 74 -4.96 8.93 -1.74
CA SER A 74 -5.60 7.66 -1.33
C SER A 74 -4.56 6.60 -0.99
N LEU A 75 -3.52 6.45 -1.82
CA LEU A 75 -2.42 5.51 -1.58
C LEU A 75 -1.65 5.84 -0.30
N GLU A 76 -1.26 7.10 -0.12
CA GLU A 76 -0.57 7.57 1.07
C GLU A 76 -1.41 7.33 2.33
N SER A 77 -2.71 7.59 2.26
CA SER A 77 -3.63 7.34 3.36
C SER A 77 -3.69 5.85 3.70
N PHE A 78 -3.85 4.95 2.73
CA PHE A 78 -3.82 3.52 3.02
C PHE A 78 -2.48 3.08 3.62
N ILE A 79 -1.35 3.57 3.10
CA ILE A 79 -0.03 3.21 3.64
C ILE A 79 0.09 3.68 5.09
N LYS A 80 -0.27 4.93 5.40
CA LYS A 80 -0.29 5.44 6.78
C LYS A 80 -1.20 4.58 7.68
N PHE A 81 -2.38 4.22 7.19
CA PHE A 81 -3.30 3.35 7.90
C PHE A 81 -2.69 1.97 8.16
N ALA A 82 -2.02 1.35 7.19
CA ALA A 82 -1.37 0.05 7.34
C ALA A 82 -0.27 0.06 8.44
N TYR A 83 0.37 1.22 8.68
CA TYR A 83 1.35 1.36 9.77
C TYR A 83 0.72 1.72 11.12
N MET A 84 -0.34 2.52 11.14
CA MET A 84 -0.83 3.16 12.38
C MET A 84 -2.22 2.71 12.82
N LEU A 85 -2.96 1.99 11.97
CA LEU A 85 -4.37 1.61 12.15
C LEU A 85 -5.30 2.79 12.46
N ARG A 86 -4.89 3.99 12.03
CA ARG A 86 -5.65 5.25 12.17
C ARG A 86 -5.22 6.24 11.12
N LEU A 87 -6.06 7.24 10.90
CA LEU A 87 -5.80 8.38 10.02
C LEU A 87 -6.15 9.68 10.75
N ASP A 88 -5.23 10.64 10.67
CA ASP A 88 -5.41 11.96 11.22
C ASP A 88 -6.10 12.89 10.20
N HIS A 89 -6.98 13.78 10.67
CA HIS A 89 -7.57 14.86 9.89
C HIS A 89 -8.31 14.45 8.59
N ILE A 90 -9.26 13.52 8.68
CA ILE A 90 -10.14 13.16 7.55
C ILE A 90 -11.33 14.12 7.47
N ASP A 91 -11.48 14.81 6.34
CA ASP A 91 -12.70 15.59 6.03
C ASP A 91 -13.79 14.73 5.36
N SER A 92 -14.99 15.28 5.18
CA SER A 92 -16.14 14.53 4.64
C SER A 92 -15.97 14.09 3.18
N ILE A 93 -15.30 14.89 2.34
CA ILE A 93 -15.07 14.57 0.93
C ILE A 93 -14.06 13.42 0.84
N MET A 94 -12.99 13.52 1.62
CA MET A 94 -11.95 12.51 1.74
C MET A 94 -12.50 11.21 2.32
N MET A 95 -13.40 11.27 3.30
CA MET A 95 -14.05 10.09 3.89
C MET A 95 -14.72 9.22 2.84
N LYS A 96 -15.57 9.82 1.99
CA LYS A 96 -16.28 9.07 0.93
C LYS A 96 -15.29 8.42 -0.05
N LYS A 97 -14.28 9.18 -0.48
CA LYS A 97 -13.25 8.69 -1.40
C LYS A 97 -12.46 7.53 -0.81
N LEU A 98 -12.07 7.63 0.46
CA LEU A 98 -11.32 6.58 1.17
C LEU A 98 -12.18 5.34 1.43
N LEU A 99 -13.49 5.48 1.62
CA LEU A 99 -14.43 4.35 1.72
C LEU A 99 -14.52 3.58 0.38
N GLU A 100 -14.73 4.29 -0.73
CA GLU A 100 -14.76 3.67 -2.06
C GLU A 100 -13.42 2.97 -2.38
N PHE A 101 -12.32 3.63 -2.06
CA PHE A 101 -10.97 3.08 -2.24
C PHE A 101 -10.71 1.86 -1.36
N SER A 102 -11.01 1.91 -0.06
CA SER A 102 -10.78 0.80 0.89
C SER A 102 -11.64 -0.43 0.55
N SER A 103 -12.86 -0.21 0.07
CA SER A 103 -13.70 -1.27 -0.49
C SER A 103 -13.05 -1.93 -1.70
N TYR A 104 -12.54 -1.13 -2.64
CA TYR A 104 -11.89 -1.64 -3.84
C TYR A 104 -10.65 -2.50 -3.52
N ILE A 105 -9.78 -2.02 -2.62
CA ILE A 105 -8.54 -2.74 -2.25
C ILE A 105 -8.78 -3.87 -1.23
N ASN A 106 -10.03 -4.16 -0.90
CA ASN A 106 -10.43 -5.11 0.13
C ASN A 106 -9.68 -4.92 1.46
N CYS A 107 -9.72 -3.71 1.99
CA CYS A 107 -9.14 -3.35 3.30
C CYS A 107 -10.27 -3.18 4.33
N ILE A 108 -10.65 -4.30 4.97
CA ILE A 108 -11.81 -4.36 5.87
C ILE A 108 -11.61 -3.48 7.10
N GLU A 109 -10.40 -3.46 7.64
CA GLU A 109 -10.02 -2.68 8.81
C GLU A 109 -10.18 -1.18 8.55
N MET A 110 -9.78 -0.71 7.36
CA MET A 110 -9.92 0.69 6.98
C MET A 110 -11.38 1.05 6.72
N MET A 111 -12.17 0.18 6.08
CA MET A 111 -13.61 0.38 5.92
C MET A 111 -14.29 0.57 7.28
N ASN A 112 -14.06 -0.36 8.22
CA ASN A 112 -14.63 -0.29 9.56
C ASN A 112 -14.21 0.97 10.32
N TYR A 113 -12.93 1.37 10.21
CA TYR A 113 -12.42 2.59 10.81
C TYR A 113 -13.12 3.84 10.26
N LEU A 114 -13.24 3.94 8.93
CA LEU A 114 -13.86 5.08 8.26
C LEU A 114 -15.37 5.17 8.54
N GLU A 115 -16.08 4.03 8.57
CA GLU A 115 -17.50 4.00 8.93
C GLU A 115 -17.73 4.45 10.38
N MET A 116 -16.88 4.02 11.31
CA MET A 116 -16.92 4.47 12.70
C MET A 116 -16.70 5.98 12.79
N LYS A 117 -15.71 6.51 12.07
CA LYS A 117 -15.44 7.96 12.03
C LYS A 117 -16.56 8.75 11.37
N SER A 118 -17.17 8.25 10.31
CA SER A 118 -18.30 8.92 9.64
C SER A 118 -19.48 9.17 10.61
N LYS A 119 -19.76 8.19 11.48
CA LYS A 119 -20.81 8.32 12.51
C LYS A 119 -20.48 9.38 13.57
N GLU A 120 -19.20 9.57 13.91
CA GLU A 120 -18.76 10.64 14.82
C GLU A 120 -18.98 12.05 14.21
N PHE A 121 -19.05 12.17 12.87
CA PHE A 121 -19.21 13.43 12.16
C PHE A 121 -20.66 13.79 11.76
N ASN A 122 -21.67 12.98 12.10
CA ASN A 122 -23.08 13.15 11.66
C ASN A 122 -23.25 13.30 10.13
N LEU A 123 -22.42 12.61 9.33
CA LEU A 123 -22.57 12.56 7.88
C LEU A 123 -23.58 11.46 7.52
N HIS A 124 -24.83 11.86 7.24
CA HIS A 124 -25.89 11.01 6.71
C HIS A 124 -25.96 11.05 5.19
#